data_AF-K3ZF46-F1
#
_entry.id   AF-K3ZF46-F1
#
_cell.length_a   1.000
_cell.length_b   1.000
_cell.length_c   1.000
_cell.angle_alpha   90.00
_cell.angle_beta   90.00
_cell.angle_gamma   90.00
#
_symmetry.space_group_name_H-M   'P 1'
#
loop_
_entity.id
_entity.type
_entity.pdbx_description
1 polymer ?
#
loop_
_entity_poly.entity_id
_entity_poly.type
_entity_poly.pdbx_seq_one_letter_code
_entity_poly.pdbx_strand_id
1 'polypeptide(L)'
;MDDETIRKMICCFIKRLNYQSPECCDYGPEYEKDQLMELYEQLALYRIKAYELTVDRKLAELDDVNLKLQYPPSKLYDNNFFKYYEESLEWYFDLERCWNAQFDNYQRLVLHGFRGYLDWDFYRSINNTYEQDLASICTWERIRGVAYMQALDIAAGFPDVSPFLVSYGFPEYICSILSDYSRKGLDGLYFEIWKRVAKEKMSFEEALLEIHSEDMFPLRIHLDTYVASTLNPKFYLDYARKKLDIAREIDLIPKGRRGSESLS
;
A
#
# COMPACT_ATOMS: atom_id res chain seq x y z
N MET A 1 8.90 -21.75 -20.45
CA MET A 1 9.36 -21.90 -19.06
C MET A 1 8.13 -22.29 -18.26
N ASP A 2 8.12 -23.44 -17.59
CA ASP A 2 6.92 -23.94 -16.90
C ASP A 2 6.64 -23.18 -15.58
N ASP A 3 5.38 -23.20 -15.15
CA ASP A 3 4.89 -22.50 -13.95
C ASP A 3 5.63 -22.92 -12.68
N GLU A 4 6.08 -24.17 -12.60
CA GLU A 4 6.83 -24.68 -11.46
C GLU A 4 8.24 -24.07 -11.39
N THR A 5 8.86 -23.85 -12.55
CA THR A 5 10.15 -23.15 -12.70
C THR A 5 10.02 -21.68 -12.32
N ILE A 6 8.96 -21.01 -12.77
CA ILE A 6 8.67 -19.61 -12.40
C ILE A 6 8.42 -19.51 -10.89
N ARG A 7 7.63 -20.42 -10.32
CA ARG A 7 7.35 -20.49 -8.88
C ARG A 7 8.60 -20.73 -8.05
N LYS A 8 9.49 -21.63 -8.47
CA LYS A 8 10.79 -21.86 -7.82
C LYS A 8 11.68 -20.63 -7.90
N MET A 9 11.74 -19.94 -9.05
CA MET A 9 12.50 -18.70 -9.16
C MET A 9 11.94 -17.62 -8.23
N ILE A 10 10.62 -17.41 -8.22
CA ILE A 10 9.97 -16.45 -7.32
C ILE A 10 10.24 -16.80 -5.85
N CYS A 11 10.11 -18.07 -5.45
CA CYS A 11 10.45 -18.51 -4.10
C CYS A 11 11.93 -18.31 -3.75
N CYS A 12 12.85 -18.53 -4.70
CA CYS A 12 14.28 -18.26 -4.51
C CYS A 12 14.57 -16.75 -4.42
N PHE A 13 13.89 -15.92 -5.20
CA PHE A 13 14.00 -14.46 -5.10
C PHE A 13 13.42 -13.95 -3.79
N ILE A 14 12.25 -14.42 -3.35
CA ILE A 14 11.66 -14.08 -2.04
C ILE A 14 12.59 -14.51 -0.89
N LYS A 15 13.19 -15.70 -0.95
CA LYS A 15 14.19 -16.16 0.04
C LYS A 15 15.47 -15.31 0.04
N ARG A 16 15.90 -14.80 -1.13
CA ARG A 16 17.07 -13.90 -1.25
C ARG A 16 16.76 -12.46 -0.84
N LEU A 17 15.50 -12.04 -0.91
CA LEU A 17 15.06 -10.69 -0.59
C LEU A 17 15.00 -10.41 0.92
N ASN A 18 15.35 -11.38 1.77
CA ASN A 18 15.40 -11.25 3.22
C ASN A 18 14.28 -10.34 3.76
N TYR A 19 13.02 -10.72 3.50
CA TYR A 19 11.91 -10.37 4.38
C TYR A 19 12.12 -11.12 5.70
N GLN A 20 13.26 -10.94 6.36
CA GLN A 20 13.17 -10.69 7.78
C GLN A 20 12.27 -9.46 7.83
N SER A 21 10.97 -9.67 8.13
CA SER A 21 10.28 -8.69 8.95
C SER A 21 11.34 -8.24 9.94
N PRO A 22 11.68 -6.94 10.04
CA PRO A 22 12.38 -6.49 11.22
C PRO A 22 11.62 -7.17 12.36
N GLU A 23 12.29 -8.03 13.12
CA GLU A 23 11.72 -8.57 14.34
C GLU A 23 11.06 -7.36 14.99
N CYS A 24 9.75 -7.41 15.23
CA CYS A 24 9.00 -6.26 15.73
C CYS A 24 9.87 -5.66 16.84
N CYS A 25 10.48 -4.51 16.55
CA CYS A 25 11.54 -3.98 17.38
C CYS A 25 10.81 -3.41 18.59
N ASP A 26 10.43 -4.25 19.53
CA ASP A 26 9.55 -3.89 20.64
C ASP A 26 10.19 -2.81 21.53
N TYR A 27 11.48 -2.50 21.35
CA TYR A 27 12.19 -1.46 22.09
C TYR A 27 13.24 -0.76 21.21
N GLY A 28 12.78 0.06 20.26
CA GLY A 28 13.64 1.13 19.72
C GLY A 28 13.90 2.21 20.78
N PRO A 29 14.97 3.00 20.67
CA PRO A 29 15.22 4.12 21.57
C PRO A 29 14.01 5.06 21.57
N GLU A 30 13.50 5.35 22.76
CA GLU A 30 12.47 6.36 22.96
C GLU A 30 13.08 7.76 22.83
N TYR A 31 12.28 8.70 22.35
CA TYR A 31 12.69 10.10 22.34
C TYR A 31 12.81 10.66 23.76
N GLU A 32 13.82 11.49 23.98
CA GLU A 32 13.80 12.42 25.10
C GLU A 32 12.64 13.42 24.91
N LYS A 33 12.12 13.96 26.01
CA LYS A 33 10.92 14.83 25.99
C LYS A 33 11.02 15.99 25.01
N ASP A 34 12.20 16.62 24.93
CA ASP A 34 12.44 17.77 24.05
C ASP A 34 12.51 17.33 22.58
N GLN A 35 13.12 16.17 22.29
CA GLN A 35 13.17 15.61 20.93
C GLN A 35 11.78 15.19 20.43
N LEU A 36 10.95 14.65 21.33
CA LEU A 36 9.56 14.30 21.01
C LEU A 36 8.73 15.55 20.71
N MET A 37 9.00 16.66 21.43
CA MET A 37 8.36 17.95 21.17
C MET A 37 8.73 18.46 19.78
N GLU A 38 10.02 18.47 19.44
CA GLU A 38 10.50 18.87 18.11
C GLU A 38 9.88 18.03 16.99
N LEU A 39 9.75 16.71 17.20
CA LEU A 39 9.04 15.83 16.28
C LEU A 39 7.60 16.27 16.10
N TYR A 40 6.84 16.48 17.18
CA TYR A 40 5.44 16.89 17.08
C TYR A 40 5.26 18.26 16.41
N GLU A 41 6.16 19.20 16.65
CA GLU A 41 6.18 20.48 15.93
C GLU A 41 6.37 20.26 14.43
N GLN A 42 7.33 19.40 14.03
CA GLN A 42 7.56 19.08 12.62
C GLN A 42 6.34 18.39 11.97
N LEU A 43 5.75 17.40 12.64
CA LEU A 43 4.56 16.71 12.14
C LEU A 43 3.35 17.65 12.00
N ALA A 44 3.20 18.62 12.91
CA ALA A 44 2.15 19.63 12.82
C ALA A 44 2.27 20.47 11.54
N LEU A 45 3.48 20.83 11.13
CA LEU A 45 3.70 21.60 9.89
C LEU A 45 3.26 20.80 8.65
N TYR A 46 3.53 19.50 8.60
CA TYR A 46 3.04 18.64 7.51
C TYR A 46 1.50 18.55 7.49
N ARG A 47 0.86 18.43 8.65
CA ARG A 47 -0.62 18.44 8.76
C ARG A 47 -1.21 19.74 8.24
N ILE A 48 -0.68 20.87 8.69
CA ILE A 48 -1.12 22.21 8.27
C ILE A 48 -0.97 22.35 6.77
N LYS A 49 0.20 22.01 6.25
CA LYS A 49 0.48 22.09 4.81
C LYS A 49 -0.51 21.25 4.00
N ALA A 50 -0.74 20.01 4.40
CA ALA A 50 -1.69 19.13 3.74
C ALA A 50 -3.12 19.67 3.78
N TYR A 51 -3.56 20.18 4.92
CA TYR A 51 -4.90 20.74 5.07
C TYR A 51 -5.08 22.02 4.25
N GLU A 52 -4.11 22.93 4.23
CA GLU A 52 -4.20 24.15 3.42
C GLU A 52 -4.22 23.84 1.91
N LEU A 53 -3.58 22.74 1.49
CA LEU A 53 -3.66 22.23 0.11
C LEU A 53 -5.07 21.74 -0.26
N THR A 54 -5.83 21.16 0.67
CA THR A 54 -7.20 20.70 0.39
C THR A 54 -8.21 21.84 0.34
N VAL A 55 -7.94 22.95 1.06
CA VAL A 55 -8.82 24.14 1.12
C VAL A 55 -8.50 25.15 -0.01
N ASP A 56 -7.66 24.77 -0.97
CA ASP A 56 -7.30 25.53 -2.18
C ASP A 56 -6.68 26.92 -1.90
N ARG A 57 -5.96 27.06 -0.77
CA ARG A 57 -5.09 28.23 -0.53
C ARG A 57 -3.79 28.08 -1.32
N LYS A 58 -3.38 29.16 -1.98
CA LYS A 58 -2.29 29.15 -2.97
C LYS A 58 -0.96 28.61 -2.40
N LEU A 59 -0.43 27.60 -3.08
CA LEU A 59 0.86 26.92 -2.87
C LEU A 59 2.07 27.86 -2.69
N ALA A 60 2.02 29.06 -3.27
CA ALA A 60 3.15 29.99 -3.34
C ALA A 60 3.51 30.63 -1.98
N GLU A 61 2.66 30.50 -0.96
CA GLU A 61 2.87 31.10 0.38
C GLU A 61 3.26 30.06 1.45
N LEU A 62 3.31 28.76 1.11
CA LEU A 62 3.60 27.65 2.04
C LEU A 62 5.06 27.15 1.96
N ASP A 63 6.02 28.07 1.90
CA ASP A 63 7.40 27.69 2.23
C ASP A 63 7.56 27.48 3.75
N ASP A 64 8.54 26.64 4.12
CA ASP A 64 8.75 26.24 5.52
C ASP A 64 9.06 27.43 6.44
N VAL A 65 9.63 28.51 5.90
CA VAL A 65 9.99 29.72 6.67
C VAL A 65 8.72 30.50 7.03
N ASN A 66 7.84 30.73 6.06
CA ASN A 66 6.57 31.40 6.23
C ASN A 66 5.62 30.59 7.11
N LEU A 67 5.58 29.27 6.94
CA LEU A 67 4.82 28.36 7.81
C LEU A 67 5.26 28.48 9.27
N LYS A 68 6.57 28.41 9.54
CA LYS A 68 7.11 28.56 10.91
C LYS A 68 6.86 29.94 11.51
N LEU A 69 6.79 30.98 10.68
CA LEU A 69 6.45 32.33 11.14
C LEU A 69 4.96 32.47 11.51
N GLN A 70 4.06 31.89 10.72
CA GLN A 70 2.61 31.93 10.96
C GLN A 70 2.17 30.98 12.08
N TYR A 71 2.94 29.91 12.31
CA TYR A 71 2.67 28.86 13.28
C TYR A 71 3.86 28.64 14.22
N PRO A 72 4.13 29.59 15.13
CA PRO A 72 5.17 29.42 16.14
C PRO A 72 4.84 28.28 17.11
N PRO A 73 5.85 27.73 17.83
CA PRO A 73 5.67 26.58 18.74
C PRO A 73 4.50 26.70 19.73
N SER A 74 4.29 27.88 20.32
CA SER A 74 3.16 28.12 21.23
C SER A 74 1.81 27.88 20.56
N LYS A 75 1.63 28.38 19.33
CA LYS A 75 0.39 28.18 18.56
C LYS A 75 0.20 26.72 18.17
N LEU A 76 1.28 26.00 17.84
CA LEU A 76 1.23 24.56 17.56
C LEU A 76 0.75 23.80 18.81
N TYR A 77 1.32 24.11 19.97
CA TYR A 77 0.96 23.50 21.25
C TYR A 77 -0.50 23.77 21.64
N ASP A 78 -0.94 25.03 21.58
CA ASP A 78 -2.31 25.45 21.93
C ASP A 78 -3.38 24.78 21.04
N ASN A 79 -3.00 24.38 19.81
CA ASN A 79 -3.87 23.69 18.86
C ASN A 79 -3.62 22.17 18.83
N ASN A 80 -3.00 21.61 19.86
CA ASN A 80 -2.69 20.18 19.97
C ASN A 80 -2.02 19.62 18.70
N PHE A 81 -1.05 20.38 18.16
CA PHE A 81 -0.28 20.04 16.96
C PHE A 81 -1.12 19.77 15.72
N PHE A 82 -2.32 20.36 15.66
CA PHE A 82 -3.26 20.24 14.55
C PHE A 82 -3.63 18.79 14.21
N LYS A 83 -3.57 17.88 15.19
CA LYS A 83 -3.89 16.44 14.99
C LYS A 83 -5.26 16.22 14.35
N TYR A 84 -6.24 17.04 14.69
CA TYR A 84 -7.61 16.97 14.16
C TYR A 84 -7.70 17.17 12.64
N TYR A 85 -6.68 17.75 11.98
CA TYR A 85 -6.64 17.81 10.52
C TYR A 85 -6.55 16.42 9.87
N GLU A 86 -5.96 15.42 10.54
CA GLU A 86 -5.84 14.05 10.04
C GLU A 86 -7.21 13.36 9.84
N GLU A 87 -8.29 13.86 10.47
CA GLU A 87 -9.66 13.39 10.25
C GLU A 87 -10.22 13.79 8.86
N SER A 88 -9.67 14.86 8.27
CA SER A 88 -10.06 15.37 6.95
C SER A 88 -9.12 14.93 5.83
N LEU A 89 -8.02 14.23 6.18
CA LEU A 89 -7.01 13.75 5.23
C LEU A 89 -7.20 12.25 4.97
N GLU A 90 -6.63 11.75 3.88
CA GLU A 90 -6.62 10.30 3.57
C GLU A 90 -5.51 9.54 4.32
N TRP A 91 -4.81 10.20 5.23
CA TRP A 91 -3.64 9.67 5.94
C TRP A 91 -3.49 10.31 7.32
N TYR A 92 -2.68 9.68 8.18
CA TYR A 92 -2.33 10.17 9.52
C TYR A 92 -0.89 9.79 9.86
N PHE A 93 -0.32 10.41 10.91
CA PHE A 93 0.92 9.93 11.51
C PHE A 93 0.63 8.97 12.65
N ASP A 94 1.17 7.75 12.56
CA ASP A 94 1.02 6.71 13.57
C ASP A 94 1.75 7.09 14.87
N LEU A 95 0.99 7.24 15.95
CA LEU A 95 1.49 7.66 17.26
C LEU A 95 2.41 6.64 17.90
N GLU A 96 2.20 5.34 17.67
CA GLU A 96 3.06 4.28 18.22
C GLU A 96 4.45 4.38 17.57
N ARG A 97 4.50 4.67 16.27
CA ARG A 97 5.76 4.92 15.55
C ARG A 97 6.41 6.25 15.89
N CYS A 98 5.65 7.20 16.43
CA CYS A 98 6.21 8.46 16.91
C CYS A 98 7.08 8.26 18.16
N TRP A 99 6.91 7.16 18.90
CA TRP A 99 7.69 6.91 20.12
C TRP A 99 9.05 6.27 19.81
N ASN A 100 9.14 5.52 18.73
CA ASN A 100 10.38 4.88 18.31
C ASN A 100 11.20 5.83 17.40
N ALA A 101 12.36 6.28 17.89
CA ALA A 101 13.23 7.21 17.18
C ALA A 101 13.96 6.60 15.97
N GLN A 102 13.92 5.27 15.77
CA GLN A 102 14.49 4.62 14.59
C GLN A 102 13.67 4.87 13.33
N PHE A 103 12.38 5.16 13.47
CA PHE A 103 11.56 5.44 12.31
C PHE A 103 11.84 6.84 11.77
N ASP A 104 11.77 7.01 10.46
CA ASP A 104 11.68 8.32 9.84
C ASP A 104 10.21 8.77 9.72
N ASN A 105 10.00 10.03 9.31
CA ASN A 105 8.64 10.55 9.21
C ASN A 105 7.84 9.92 8.05
N TYR A 106 8.48 9.34 7.04
CA TYR A 106 7.81 8.57 6.00
C TYR A 106 7.29 7.23 6.54
N GLN A 107 8.04 6.57 7.40
CA GLN A 107 7.61 5.35 8.09
C GLN A 107 6.46 5.63 9.07
N ARG A 108 6.41 6.83 9.68
CA ARG A 108 5.29 7.30 10.52
C ARG A 108 4.02 7.60 9.73
N LEU A 109 4.15 8.00 8.46
CA LEU A 109 3.02 8.29 7.58
C LEU A 109 2.27 6.99 7.22
N VAL A 110 0.97 6.93 7.53
CA VAL A 110 0.11 5.77 7.25
C VAL A 110 -1.16 6.24 6.54
N LEU A 111 -1.60 5.49 5.52
CA LEU A 111 -2.86 5.77 4.83
C LEU A 111 -4.04 5.26 5.64
N HIS A 112 -5.10 6.06 5.71
CA HIS A 112 -6.40 5.55 6.15
C HIS A 112 -6.92 4.55 5.12
N GLY A 113 -7.41 3.39 5.56
CA GLY A 113 -8.33 2.62 4.73
C GLY A 113 -8.21 1.11 4.77
N PHE A 114 -9.13 0.49 5.50
CA PHE A 114 -9.58 -0.88 5.23
C PHE A 114 -10.25 -1.02 3.84
N ARG A 115 -10.83 0.05 3.27
CA ARG A 115 -11.69 -0.07 2.08
C ARG A 115 -10.90 -0.24 0.78
N GLY A 116 -10.96 -1.45 0.24
CA GLY A 116 -10.47 -1.81 -1.08
C GLY A 116 -9.01 -2.26 -1.13
N TYR A 117 -8.26 -2.15 -0.03
CA TYR A 117 -6.95 -2.78 0.08
C TYR A 117 -7.10 -4.24 0.47
N LEU A 118 -6.36 -5.09 -0.24
CA LEU A 118 -6.48 -6.53 -0.12
C LEU A 118 -6.02 -7.06 1.24
N ASP A 119 -4.93 -6.49 1.75
CA ASP A 119 -4.33 -6.87 3.02
C ASP A 119 -3.85 -5.61 3.75
N TRP A 120 -4.81 -4.78 4.18
CA TRP A 120 -4.52 -3.49 4.79
C TRP A 120 -3.68 -3.62 6.06
N ASP A 121 -3.93 -4.64 6.89
CA ASP A 121 -3.17 -4.88 8.11
C ASP A 121 -1.70 -5.19 7.83
N PHE A 122 -1.42 -6.01 6.80
CA PHE A 122 -0.06 -6.22 6.34
C PHE A 122 0.55 -4.94 5.75
N TYR A 123 -0.18 -4.22 4.90
CA TYR A 123 0.37 -3.03 4.23
C TYR A 123 0.72 -1.92 5.22
N ARG A 124 -0.12 -1.70 6.24
CA ARG A 124 0.19 -0.75 7.30
C ARG A 124 1.35 -1.24 8.15
N SER A 125 1.50 -2.54 8.42
CA SER A 125 2.60 -3.06 9.25
C SER A 125 3.97 -3.02 8.56
N ILE A 126 4.01 -2.85 7.23
CA ILE A 126 5.27 -2.68 6.49
C ILE A 126 5.89 -1.33 6.84
N ASN A 127 7.03 -1.37 7.52
CA ASN A 127 7.81 -0.20 7.93
C ASN A 127 8.89 0.16 6.91
N ASN A 128 8.54 0.18 5.63
CA ASN A 128 9.50 0.51 4.58
C ASN A 128 9.88 2.00 4.60
N THR A 129 11.14 2.29 4.31
CA THR A 129 11.59 3.64 3.96
C THR A 129 11.05 4.04 2.59
N TYR A 130 11.08 5.32 2.26
CA TYR A 130 10.59 5.77 0.96
C TYR A 130 11.44 5.23 -0.21
N GLU A 131 12.75 5.00 0.00
CA GLU A 131 13.62 4.38 -1.00
C GLU A 131 13.25 2.92 -1.24
N GLN A 132 12.86 2.19 -0.20
CA GLN A 132 12.43 0.80 -0.32
C GLN A 132 11.09 0.69 -1.07
N ASP A 133 10.13 1.55 -0.76
CA ASP A 133 8.87 1.64 -1.50
C ASP A 133 9.11 2.03 -2.97
N LEU A 134 9.97 3.02 -3.21
CA LEU A 134 10.35 3.46 -4.55
C LEU A 134 11.03 2.34 -5.33
N ALA A 135 12.00 1.64 -4.74
CA ALA A 135 12.70 0.52 -5.35
C ALA A 135 11.74 -0.64 -5.67
N SER A 136 10.77 -0.89 -4.80
CA SER A 136 9.74 -1.91 -5.00
C SER A 136 8.85 -1.58 -6.20
N ILE A 137 8.39 -0.34 -6.31
CA ILE A 137 7.61 0.14 -7.46
C ILE A 137 8.42 0.06 -8.75
N CYS A 138 9.64 0.60 -8.76
CA CYS A 138 10.53 0.56 -9.93
C CYS A 138 10.82 -0.87 -10.39
N THR A 139 11.05 -1.78 -9.44
CA THR A 139 11.31 -3.19 -9.74
C THR A 139 10.07 -3.84 -10.36
N TRP A 140 8.89 -3.59 -9.80
CA TRP A 140 7.64 -4.11 -10.32
C TRP A 140 7.33 -3.59 -11.72
N GLU A 141 7.50 -2.29 -11.96
CA GLU A 141 7.29 -1.68 -13.28
C GLU A 141 8.24 -2.26 -14.32
N ARG A 142 9.50 -2.50 -13.95
CA ARG A 142 10.47 -3.18 -14.82
C ARG A 142 10.03 -4.61 -15.17
N ILE A 143 9.66 -5.41 -14.16
CA ILE A 143 9.21 -6.80 -14.37
C ILE A 143 7.95 -6.82 -15.24
N ARG A 144 6.98 -5.95 -14.94
CA ARG A 144 5.75 -5.79 -15.74
C ARG A 144 6.06 -5.40 -17.18
N GLY A 145 6.99 -4.48 -17.40
CA GLY A 145 7.44 -4.09 -18.74
C GLY A 145 8.05 -5.24 -19.52
N VAL A 146 8.94 -6.03 -18.89
CA VAL A 146 9.53 -7.23 -19.52
C VAL A 146 8.45 -8.25 -19.86
N ALA A 147 7.53 -8.53 -18.94
CA ALA A 147 6.43 -9.46 -19.17
C ALA A 147 5.49 -8.99 -20.30
N TYR A 148 5.24 -7.67 -20.39
CA TYR A 148 4.43 -7.10 -21.48
C TYR A 148 5.13 -7.25 -22.84
N MET A 149 6.43 -6.98 -22.91
CA MET A 149 7.21 -7.17 -24.13
C MET A 149 7.22 -8.63 -24.57
N GLN A 150 7.34 -9.57 -23.64
CA GLN A 150 7.22 -11.00 -23.93
C GLN A 150 5.82 -11.38 -24.41
N ALA A 151 4.76 -10.82 -23.83
CA ALA A 151 3.39 -11.04 -24.29
C ALA A 151 3.19 -10.54 -25.72
N LEU A 152 3.77 -9.39 -26.08
CA LEU A 152 3.76 -8.87 -27.45
C LEU A 152 4.55 -9.77 -28.43
N ASP A 153 5.73 -10.24 -28.03
CA ASP A 153 6.56 -11.14 -28.85
C ASP A 153 5.84 -12.47 -29.12
N ILE A 154 5.18 -13.04 -28.11
CA ILE A 154 4.34 -14.23 -28.27
C ILE A 154 3.19 -13.93 -29.23
N ALA A 155 2.46 -12.82 -29.03
CA ALA A 155 1.33 -12.44 -29.87
C ALA A 155 1.74 -12.22 -31.33
N ALA A 156 2.94 -11.68 -31.59
CA ALA A 156 3.47 -11.50 -32.94
C ALA A 156 3.66 -12.82 -33.71
N GLY A 157 3.77 -13.96 -33.01
CA GLY A 157 3.75 -15.29 -33.60
C GLY A 157 2.39 -15.76 -34.12
N PHE A 158 1.31 -15.03 -33.82
CA PHE A 158 -0.06 -15.37 -34.19
C PHE A 158 -0.66 -14.28 -35.10
N PRO A 159 -0.85 -14.54 -36.41
CA PRO A 159 -1.30 -13.52 -37.37
C PRO A 159 -2.65 -12.86 -37.03
N ASP A 160 -3.53 -13.58 -36.33
CA ASP A 160 -4.88 -13.13 -35.99
C ASP A 160 -4.95 -12.36 -34.65
N VAL A 161 -3.85 -12.31 -33.88
CA VAL A 161 -3.83 -11.62 -32.58
C VAL A 161 -3.39 -10.17 -32.78
N SER A 162 -4.34 -9.25 -32.64
CA SER A 162 -4.05 -7.82 -32.68
C SER A 162 -3.23 -7.38 -31.44
N PRO A 163 -2.22 -6.51 -31.58
CA PRO A 163 -1.53 -5.88 -30.46
C PRO A 163 -2.48 -5.18 -29.47
N PHE A 164 -3.62 -4.68 -29.95
CA PHE A 164 -4.65 -4.07 -29.10
C PHE A 164 -5.22 -5.08 -28.09
N LEU A 165 -5.43 -6.34 -28.48
CA LEU A 165 -5.92 -7.38 -27.57
C LEU A 165 -4.91 -7.66 -26.46
N VAL A 166 -3.61 -7.58 -26.74
CA VAL A 166 -2.55 -7.72 -25.73
C VAL A 166 -2.60 -6.55 -24.74
N SER A 167 -2.84 -5.32 -25.20
CA SER A 167 -2.95 -4.14 -24.34
C SER A 167 -4.12 -4.21 -23.35
N TYR A 168 -5.21 -4.91 -23.70
CA TYR A 168 -6.35 -5.14 -22.78
C TYR A 168 -6.15 -6.41 -21.93
N GLY A 169 -5.78 -7.53 -22.56
CA GLY A 169 -5.68 -8.82 -21.88
C GLY A 169 -4.51 -8.92 -20.90
N PHE A 170 -3.39 -8.22 -21.15
CA PHE A 170 -2.24 -8.29 -20.25
C PHE A 170 -2.52 -7.66 -18.88
N PRO A 171 -3.06 -6.43 -18.76
CA PRO A 171 -3.50 -5.90 -17.47
C PRO A 171 -4.49 -6.81 -16.73
N GLU A 172 -5.49 -7.35 -17.44
CA GLU A 172 -6.48 -8.27 -16.86
C GLU A 172 -5.81 -9.54 -16.31
N TYR A 173 -4.87 -10.12 -17.06
CA TYR A 173 -4.10 -11.28 -16.63
C TYR A 173 -3.26 -10.99 -15.39
N ILE A 174 -2.58 -9.84 -15.33
CA ILE A 174 -1.82 -9.44 -14.13
C ILE A 174 -2.75 -9.27 -12.94
N CYS A 175 -3.92 -8.63 -13.11
CA CYS A 175 -4.93 -8.51 -12.06
C CYS A 175 -5.43 -9.89 -11.59
N SER A 176 -5.64 -10.84 -12.50
CA SER A 176 -6.03 -12.21 -12.16
C SER A 176 -4.94 -12.91 -11.34
N ILE A 177 -3.68 -12.90 -11.80
CA ILE A 177 -2.57 -13.52 -11.06
C ILE A 177 -2.43 -12.93 -9.66
N LEU A 178 -2.50 -11.60 -9.53
CA LEU A 178 -2.37 -10.94 -8.25
C LEU A 178 -3.55 -11.29 -7.32
N SER A 179 -4.76 -11.39 -7.87
CA SER A 179 -5.94 -11.85 -7.14
C SER A 179 -5.78 -13.31 -6.70
N ASP A 180 -5.30 -14.19 -7.55
CA ASP A 180 -5.11 -15.61 -7.23
C ASP A 180 -3.95 -15.84 -6.26
N TYR A 181 -2.88 -15.04 -6.36
CA TYR A 181 -1.80 -15.03 -5.37
C TYR A 181 -2.29 -14.57 -4.00
N SER A 182 -3.15 -13.54 -3.94
CA SER A 182 -3.76 -13.08 -2.69
C SER A 182 -4.71 -14.12 -2.06
N ARG A 183 -5.21 -15.05 -2.88
CA ARG A 183 -6.05 -16.19 -2.46
C ARG A 183 -5.23 -17.43 -2.14
N LYS A 184 -3.90 -17.37 -2.19
CA LYS A 184 -3.03 -18.51 -1.88
C LYS A 184 -3.22 -18.91 -0.41
N GLY A 185 -3.71 -20.13 -0.20
CA GLY A 185 -4.11 -20.64 1.11
C GLY A 185 -5.62 -20.66 1.35
N LEU A 186 -6.44 -20.11 0.45
CA LEU A 186 -7.90 -20.26 0.43
C LEU A 186 -8.35 -21.54 -0.29
N ASP A 187 -7.43 -22.34 -0.82
CA ASP A 187 -7.69 -23.63 -1.45
C ASP A 187 -8.52 -24.56 -0.56
N GLY A 188 -8.21 -24.62 0.73
CA GLY A 188 -9.03 -25.35 1.71
C GLY A 188 -10.44 -24.78 1.88
N LEU A 189 -10.58 -23.45 1.88
CA LEU A 189 -11.88 -22.79 1.99
C LEU A 189 -12.73 -23.03 0.73
N TYR A 190 -12.17 -22.80 -0.45
CA TYR A 190 -12.86 -23.06 -1.72
C TYR A 190 -13.21 -24.53 -1.90
N PHE A 191 -12.36 -25.44 -1.42
CA PHE A 191 -12.65 -26.87 -1.44
C PHE A 191 -13.84 -27.22 -0.53
N GLU A 192 -13.92 -26.67 0.68
CA GLU A 192 -15.04 -26.90 1.59
C GLU A 192 -16.34 -26.26 1.10
N ILE A 193 -16.27 -25.07 0.50
CA ILE A 193 -17.42 -24.44 -0.18
C ILE A 193 -17.88 -25.32 -1.35
N TRP A 194 -16.95 -25.75 -2.21
CA TRP A 194 -17.26 -26.61 -3.35
C TRP A 194 -17.88 -27.93 -2.90
N LYS A 195 -17.37 -28.55 -1.84
CA LYS A 195 -17.89 -29.80 -1.29
C LYS A 195 -19.36 -29.64 -0.89
N ARG A 196 -19.73 -28.57 -0.18
CA ARG A 196 -21.12 -28.30 0.24
C ARG A 196 -22.03 -27.95 -0.93
N VAL A 197 -21.58 -27.08 -1.84
CA VAL A 197 -22.37 -26.68 -3.01
C VAL A 197 -22.54 -27.83 -4.01
N ALA A 198 -21.47 -28.55 -4.32
CA ALA A 198 -21.47 -29.57 -5.37
C ALA A 198 -21.93 -30.95 -4.88
N LYS A 199 -21.56 -31.36 -3.66
CA LYS A 199 -21.94 -32.69 -3.12
C LYS A 199 -23.20 -32.64 -2.27
N GLU A 200 -23.35 -31.63 -1.43
CA GLU A 200 -24.46 -31.52 -0.48
C GLU A 200 -25.61 -30.68 -1.05
N LYS A 201 -25.42 -30.11 -2.24
CA LYS A 201 -26.42 -29.32 -3.00
C LYS A 201 -26.95 -28.10 -2.24
N MET A 202 -26.12 -27.54 -1.36
CA MET A 202 -26.41 -26.28 -0.69
C MET A 202 -26.25 -25.09 -1.65
N SER A 203 -26.93 -24.00 -1.36
CA SER A 203 -26.58 -22.72 -1.98
C SER A 203 -25.21 -22.24 -1.47
N PHE A 204 -24.56 -21.38 -2.26
CA PHE A 204 -23.27 -20.81 -1.87
C PHE A 204 -23.35 -20.00 -0.56
N GLU A 205 -24.47 -19.32 -0.33
CA GLU A 205 -24.74 -18.53 0.89
C GLU A 205 -24.87 -19.44 2.12
N GLU A 206 -25.63 -20.53 2.03
CA GLU A 206 -25.76 -21.53 3.11
C GLU A 206 -24.41 -22.18 3.42
N ALA A 207 -23.63 -22.53 2.39
CA ALA A 207 -22.31 -23.14 2.57
C ALA A 207 -21.31 -22.20 3.28
N LEU A 208 -21.34 -20.90 2.98
CA LEU A 208 -20.50 -19.91 3.66
C LEU A 208 -20.92 -19.73 5.13
N LEU A 209 -22.22 -19.63 5.40
CA LEU A 209 -22.76 -19.48 6.76
C LEU A 209 -22.40 -20.68 7.63
N GLU A 210 -22.48 -21.89 7.08
CA GLU A 210 -22.13 -23.11 7.82
C GLU A 210 -20.64 -23.15 8.15
N ILE A 211 -19.76 -22.93 7.16
CA ILE A 211 -18.30 -22.88 7.35
C ILE A 211 -17.90 -21.83 8.39
N HIS A 212 -18.58 -20.66 8.38
CA HIS A 212 -18.39 -19.62 9.38
C HIS A 212 -18.88 -20.06 10.77
N SER A 213 -20.05 -20.69 10.87
CA SER A 213 -20.63 -21.16 12.14
C SER A 213 -19.84 -22.29 12.80
N GLU A 214 -19.18 -23.13 12.00
CA GLU A 214 -18.33 -24.23 12.45
C GLU A 214 -16.90 -23.78 12.80
N ASP A 215 -16.60 -22.48 12.66
CA ASP A 215 -15.27 -21.89 12.89
C ASP A 215 -14.15 -22.67 12.18
N MET A 216 -14.43 -23.22 10.99
CA MET A 216 -13.46 -24.07 10.28
C MET A 216 -12.21 -23.28 9.84
N PHE A 217 -12.32 -21.96 9.73
CA PHE A 217 -11.23 -21.05 9.35
C PHE A 217 -11.23 -19.77 10.23
N PRO A 218 -10.82 -19.88 11.52
CA PRO A 218 -10.99 -18.81 12.53
C PRO A 218 -10.27 -17.50 12.22
N LEU A 219 -9.17 -17.57 11.45
CA LEU A 219 -8.35 -16.43 11.09
C LEU A 219 -8.89 -15.63 9.89
N ARG A 220 -10.07 -15.95 9.36
CA ARG A 220 -10.48 -15.52 8.00
C ARG A 220 -11.89 -14.94 7.90
N ILE A 221 -12.46 -14.55 9.04
CA ILE A 221 -13.83 -13.99 9.19
C ILE A 221 -14.03 -12.63 8.47
N HIS A 222 -13.00 -12.03 7.85
CA HIS A 222 -13.16 -10.79 7.09
C HIS A 222 -13.67 -10.96 5.64
N LEU A 223 -13.98 -12.19 5.19
CA LEU A 223 -14.46 -12.45 3.83
C LEU A 223 -15.84 -11.86 3.51
N ASP A 224 -16.71 -11.65 4.50
CA ASP A 224 -18.08 -11.13 4.26
C ASP A 224 -18.08 -9.69 3.74
N THR A 225 -17.06 -8.90 4.11
CA THR A 225 -16.79 -7.57 3.53
C THR A 225 -16.06 -7.61 2.19
N TYR A 226 -15.39 -8.72 1.88
CA TYR A 226 -14.45 -8.84 0.77
C TYR A 226 -15.14 -9.19 -0.56
N VAL A 227 -16.22 -9.98 -0.52
CA VAL A 227 -16.98 -10.38 -1.72
C VAL A 227 -17.88 -9.26 -2.24
N ALA A 228 -18.34 -8.36 -1.36
CA ALA A 228 -19.26 -7.28 -1.73
C ALA A 228 -18.59 -6.02 -2.29
N SER A 229 -17.27 -5.85 -2.10
CA SER A 229 -16.56 -4.65 -2.56
C SER A 229 -15.23 -4.98 -3.25
N THR A 230 -15.27 -5.11 -4.57
CA THR A 230 -14.53 -4.29 -5.55
C THR A 230 -14.20 -5.10 -6.80
N LEU A 231 -14.63 -4.60 -7.95
CA LEU A 231 -14.20 -5.03 -9.28
C LEU A 231 -12.70 -4.75 -9.56
N ASN A 232 -11.94 -4.25 -8.57
CA ASN A 232 -10.53 -3.90 -8.71
C ASN A 232 -9.87 -3.76 -7.31
N PRO A 233 -9.36 -4.85 -6.70
CA PRO A 233 -8.70 -4.78 -5.40
C PRO A 233 -7.40 -3.99 -5.49
N LYS A 234 -7.12 -3.15 -4.47
CA LYS A 234 -5.87 -2.41 -4.33
C LYS A 234 -4.83 -3.27 -3.63
N PHE A 235 -3.64 -3.33 -4.22
CA PHE A 235 -2.51 -4.09 -3.70
C PHE A 235 -1.52 -3.17 -2.99
N TYR A 236 -0.49 -3.78 -2.39
CA TYR A 236 0.59 -3.05 -1.74
C TYR A 236 1.23 -1.98 -2.64
N LEU A 237 1.34 -2.22 -3.94
CA LEU A 237 1.91 -1.24 -4.87
C LEU A 237 1.04 0.01 -5.02
N ASP A 238 -0.28 -0.13 -4.91
CA ASP A 238 -1.20 1.01 -4.91
C ASP A 238 -1.05 1.80 -3.62
N TYR A 239 -0.87 1.11 -2.49
CA TYR A 239 -0.57 1.71 -1.20
C TYR A 239 0.75 2.51 -1.27
N ALA A 240 1.84 1.87 -1.71
CA ALA A 240 3.15 2.49 -1.79
C ALA A 240 3.17 3.70 -2.74
N ARG A 241 2.51 3.62 -3.90
CA ARG A 241 2.38 4.75 -4.83
C ARG A 241 1.66 5.93 -4.19
N LYS A 242 0.48 5.68 -3.62
CA LYS A 242 -0.32 6.72 -2.98
C LYS A 242 0.40 7.35 -1.80
N LYS A 243 1.09 6.55 -0.99
CA LYS A 243 1.92 7.02 0.13
C LYS A 243 3.07 7.91 -0.34
N LEU A 244 3.80 7.50 -1.39
CA LEU A 244 4.85 8.33 -2.00
C LEU A 244 4.32 9.65 -2.56
N ASP A 245 3.14 9.63 -3.20
CA ASP A 245 2.55 10.83 -3.78
C ASP A 245 2.17 11.85 -2.69
N ILE A 246 1.50 11.40 -1.63
CA ILE A 246 1.21 12.21 -0.45
C ILE A 246 2.50 12.77 0.16
N ALA A 247 3.51 11.93 0.35
CA ALA A 247 4.80 12.35 0.92
C ALA A 247 5.48 13.44 0.07
N ARG A 248 5.34 13.41 -1.26
CA ARG A 248 5.86 14.46 -2.15
C ARG A 248 5.02 15.73 -2.12
N GLU A 249 3.71 15.63 -2.01
CA GLU A 249 2.80 16.78 -1.96
C GLU A 249 3.05 17.65 -0.73
N ILE A 250 3.33 17.01 0.41
CA ILE A 250 3.58 17.71 1.68
C ILE A 250 5.07 18.02 1.91
N ASP A 251 5.93 17.77 0.92
CA ASP A 251 7.39 17.95 1.00
C ASP A 251 8.07 17.14 2.11
N LEU A 252 7.51 15.97 2.46
CA LEU A 252 8.10 15.01 3.38
C LEU A 252 9.33 14.32 2.77
N ILE A 253 9.28 14.09 1.46
CA ILE A 253 10.37 13.50 0.66
C ILE A 253 10.64 14.40 -0.56
N PRO A 254 11.82 14.28 -1.21
CA PRO A 254 12.12 15.09 -2.38
C PRO A 254 11.08 14.90 -3.49
N LYS A 255 10.61 16.01 -4.08
CA LYS A 255 9.82 15.94 -5.33
C LYS A 255 10.73 15.33 -6.39
N GLY A 256 10.43 14.10 -6.82
CA GLY A 256 11.17 13.45 -7.88
C GLY A 256 11.21 14.35 -9.12
N ARG A 257 12.33 14.37 -9.86
CA ARG A 257 12.34 15.00 -11.18
C ARG A 257 11.27 14.32 -12.01
N ARG A 258 10.17 15.01 -12.31
CA ARG A 258 9.29 14.57 -13.40
C ARG A 258 10.20 14.45 -14.62
N GLY A 259 10.25 13.27 -15.22
CA GLY A 259 11.00 13.03 -16.45
C GLY A 259 10.44 13.90 -17.57
N SER A 260 10.94 15.14 -17.65
CA SER A 260 10.69 16.07 -18.74
C SER A 260 11.96 16.90 -18.98
N GLU A 261 13.11 16.24 -18.99
CA GLU A 261 14.35 16.75 -19.58
C GLU A 261 15.06 15.58 -20.27
N SER A 262 14.54 15.22 -21.43
CA SER A 262 15.27 14.47 -22.45
C SER A 262 14.63 14.78 -23.79
N LEU A 263 14.91 15.99 -24.28
CA LEU A 263 14.94 16.34 -25.70
C LEU A 263 15.76 17.65 -25.82
N SER A 264 17.07 17.49 -25.91
CA SER A 264 17.97 18.39 -26.64
C SER A 264 19.04 17.56 -27.32
#